data_AF-A0A6P7TYB6-F1
#
_entry.id   AF-A0A6P7TYB6-F1
#
_cell.length_a   1.000
_cell.length_b   1.000
_cell.length_c   1.000
_cell.angle_alpha   90.00
_cell.angle_beta   90.00
_cell.angle_gamma   90.00
#
_symmetry.space_group_name_H-M   'P 1'
#
loop_
_entity.id
_entity.type
_entity.pdbx_description
1 polymer ?
#
loop_
_entity_poly.entity_id
_entity_poly.type
_entity_poly.pdbx_seq_one_letter_code
_entity_poly.pdbx_strand_id
1 'polypeptide(L)'
;MVSVVRVLQAAVAETKQEVTINQRTTNMRLFDSHPDVQNTFLPFRGLSNKDMESSAILRAHALRVMATVEKCITRLDRIDKTNVILKELGHRHIDYQVKPKYISLMGPQFMMAIKPHLESQWSEEMEEAWTHLFRIISYHMKKGLRPSKAEQI
;
A
#
# COMPACT_ATOMS: atom_id res chain seq x y z
N MET A 1 -22.95 1.26 -4.09
CA MET A 1 -21.96 0.25 -3.64
C MET A 1 -21.41 -0.61 -4.78
N VAL A 2 -22.25 -1.11 -5.70
CA VAL A 2 -21.82 -1.92 -6.87
C VAL A 2 -20.88 -1.16 -7.83
N SER A 3 -21.08 0.16 -8.04
CA SER A 3 -20.22 0.99 -8.90
C SER A 3 -18.75 1.02 -8.43
N VAL A 4 -18.54 1.34 -7.15
CA VAL A 4 -17.20 1.49 -6.55
C VAL A 4 -16.40 0.20 -6.58
N VAL A 5 -17.04 -0.94 -6.29
CA VAL A 5 -16.39 -2.27 -6.35
C VAL A 5 -15.94 -2.55 -7.78
N ARG A 6 -16.78 -2.26 -8.78
CA ARG A 6 -16.47 -2.48 -10.20
C ARG A 6 -15.31 -1.59 -10.67
N VAL A 7 -15.30 -0.32 -10.28
CA VAL A 7 -14.24 0.65 -10.61
C VAL A 7 -12.89 0.18 -10.05
N LEU A 8 -12.85 -0.21 -8.77
CA LEU A 8 -11.61 -0.69 -8.14
C LEU A 8 -11.14 -2.04 -8.69
N GLN A 9 -12.07 -2.95 -9.00
CA GLN A 9 -11.74 -4.25 -9.60
C GLN A 9 -11.21 -4.10 -11.03
N ALA A 10 -11.79 -3.22 -11.84
CA ALA A 10 -11.30 -2.95 -13.19
C ALA A 10 -9.87 -2.39 -13.16
N ALA A 11 -9.62 -1.39 -12.31
CA ALA A 11 -8.29 -0.83 -12.12
C ALA A 11 -7.26 -1.87 -11.65
N VAL A 12 -7.65 -2.79 -10.75
CA VAL A 12 -6.76 -3.89 -10.31
C VAL A 12 -6.52 -4.92 -11.41
N ALA A 13 -7.52 -5.24 -12.23
CA ALA A 13 -7.38 -6.20 -13.32
C ALA A 13 -6.45 -5.70 -14.43
N GLU A 14 -6.51 -4.41 -14.75
CA GLU A 14 -5.61 -3.79 -15.75
C GLU A 14 -4.18 -3.67 -15.20
N THR A 15 -4.02 -3.24 -13.95
CA THR A 15 -2.70 -3.18 -13.30
C THR A 15 -2.07 -4.56 -13.06
N LYS A 16 -2.84 -5.64 -13.12
CA LYS A 16 -2.36 -7.03 -13.01
C LYS A 16 -1.55 -7.49 -14.21
N GLN A 17 -1.87 -7.01 -15.42
CA GLN A 17 -1.14 -7.39 -16.63
C GLN A 17 0.27 -6.75 -16.67
N GLU A 18 0.51 -5.72 -15.87
CA GLU A 18 1.77 -4.97 -15.80
C GLU A 18 2.47 -5.04 -14.41
N VAL A 19 2.13 -6.01 -13.55
CA VAL A 19 2.59 -6.10 -12.13
C VAL A 19 4.10 -6.01 -11.93
N THR A 20 4.89 -6.48 -12.90
CA THR A 20 6.35 -6.42 -12.85
C THR A 20 6.90 -5.02 -13.15
N ILE A 21 6.14 -4.19 -13.86
CA ILE A 21 6.48 -2.81 -14.26
C ILE A 21 5.94 -1.83 -13.21
N ASN A 22 4.68 -2.03 -12.78
CA ASN A 22 3.97 -1.16 -11.83
C ASN A 22 4.69 -1.01 -10.48
N GLN A 23 5.34 -2.06 -9.98
CA GLN A 23 6.01 -2.05 -8.68
C GLN A 23 7.42 -1.43 -8.68
N ARG A 24 8.08 -1.34 -9.84
CA ARG A 24 9.38 -0.67 -9.97
C ARG A 24 9.23 0.83 -9.79
N THR A 25 8.24 1.42 -10.44
CA THR A 25 8.05 2.88 -10.48
C THR A 25 7.51 3.43 -9.16
N THR A 26 6.61 2.72 -8.45
CA THR A 26 6.01 3.20 -7.18
C THR A 26 7.02 3.30 -6.05
N ASN A 27 7.82 2.25 -5.84
CA ASN A 27 8.73 2.20 -4.70
C ASN A 27 9.89 3.17 -4.88
N MET A 28 10.42 3.29 -6.09
CA MET A 28 11.53 4.23 -6.36
C MET A 28 11.10 5.67 -6.17
N ARG A 29 9.92 6.06 -6.68
CA ARG A 29 9.40 7.42 -6.46
C ARG A 29 9.11 7.73 -5.00
N LEU A 30 8.70 6.74 -4.21
CA LEU A 30 8.55 6.89 -2.76
C LEU A 30 9.90 7.15 -2.09
N PHE A 31 10.95 6.41 -2.45
CA PHE A 31 12.30 6.62 -1.90
C PHE A 31 12.95 7.92 -2.38
N ASP A 32 12.68 8.35 -3.62
CA ASP A 32 13.10 9.66 -4.14
C ASP A 32 12.45 10.83 -3.39
N SER A 33 11.13 10.76 -3.19
CA SER A 33 10.39 11.83 -2.52
C SER A 33 10.53 11.82 -1.00
N HIS A 34 10.78 10.66 -0.40
CA HIS A 34 10.88 10.47 1.04
C HIS A 34 12.03 9.51 1.39
N PRO A 35 13.30 9.96 1.27
CA PRO A 35 14.47 9.11 1.54
C PRO A 35 14.53 8.61 2.99
N ASP A 36 13.83 9.27 3.92
CA ASP A 36 13.70 8.79 5.30
C ASP A 36 12.88 7.50 5.41
N VAL A 37 12.01 7.20 4.43
CA VAL A 37 11.27 5.93 4.35
C VAL A 37 12.21 4.76 4.05
N GLN A 38 13.22 4.94 3.21
CA GLN A 38 14.22 3.90 2.89
C GLN A 38 14.89 3.38 4.16
N ASN A 39 15.13 4.27 5.14
CA ASN A 39 15.75 3.91 6.41
C ASN A 39 14.90 3.03 7.33
N THR A 40 13.62 2.83 7.01
CA THR A 40 12.74 1.86 7.68
C THR A 40 12.87 0.46 7.12
N PHE A 41 13.29 0.33 5.85
CA PHE A 41 13.64 -0.95 5.26
C PHE A 41 15.11 -1.23 5.57
N LEU A 42 15.39 -1.88 6.69
CA LEU A 42 16.77 -2.20 7.13
C LEU A 42 17.66 -2.79 6.02
N PRO A 43 17.19 -3.70 5.14
CA PRO A 43 18.00 -4.22 4.04
C PRO A 43 18.38 -3.20 2.96
N PHE A 44 17.77 -2.01 2.96
CA PHE A 44 17.92 -1.00 1.91
C PHE A 44 18.64 0.25 2.38
N ARG A 45 18.99 0.38 3.66
CA ARG A 45 19.70 1.56 4.17
C ARG A 45 21.02 1.76 3.43
N GLY A 46 21.19 2.93 2.82
CA GLY A 46 22.42 3.30 2.10
C GLY A 46 22.59 2.70 0.71
N LEU A 47 21.61 1.92 0.22
CA LEU A 47 21.61 1.46 -1.17
C LEU A 47 21.16 2.58 -2.12
N SER A 48 21.71 2.59 -3.34
CA SER A 48 21.15 3.44 -4.40
C SER A 48 19.79 2.92 -4.85
N ASN A 49 18.95 3.78 -5.44
CA ASN A 49 17.68 3.36 -6.03
C ASN A 49 17.87 2.24 -7.06
N LYS A 50 18.91 2.35 -7.90
CA LYS A 50 19.25 1.35 -8.91
C LYS A 50 19.53 -0.04 -8.29
N ASP A 51 20.21 -0.07 -7.15
CA ASP A 51 20.49 -1.33 -6.45
C ASP A 51 19.21 -1.90 -5.80
N MET A 52 18.36 -1.03 -5.25
CA MET A 52 17.07 -1.41 -4.69
C MET A 52 16.09 -1.94 -5.75
N GLU A 53 16.10 -1.42 -6.99
CA GLU A 53 15.27 -1.90 -8.10
C GLU A 53 15.45 -3.39 -8.37
N SER A 54 16.68 -3.88 -8.23
CA SER A 54 17.03 -5.28 -8.44
C SER A 54 16.76 -6.16 -7.21
N SER A 55 16.31 -5.59 -6.08
CA SER A 55 16.12 -6.32 -4.82
C SER A 55 14.94 -7.29 -4.84
N ALA A 56 15.22 -8.57 -4.60
CA ALA A 56 14.19 -9.58 -4.40
C ALA A 56 13.31 -9.30 -3.17
N ILE A 57 13.88 -8.69 -2.12
CA ILE A 57 13.16 -8.34 -0.89
C ILE A 57 12.11 -7.25 -1.19
N LEU A 58 12.48 -6.22 -1.95
CA LEU A 58 11.58 -5.12 -2.30
C LEU A 58 10.46 -5.61 -3.19
N ARG A 59 10.76 -6.45 -4.20
CA ARG A 59 9.75 -7.11 -5.03
C ARG A 59 8.78 -7.94 -4.21
N ALA A 60 9.29 -8.77 -3.29
CA ALA A 60 8.44 -9.59 -2.44
C ALA A 60 7.54 -8.73 -1.53
N HIS A 61 8.05 -7.61 -1.00
CA HIS A 61 7.26 -6.67 -0.22
C HIS A 61 6.15 -6.03 -1.08
N ALA A 62 6.49 -5.53 -2.27
CA ALA A 62 5.53 -4.92 -3.17
C ALA A 62 4.40 -5.89 -3.59
N LEU A 63 4.73 -7.16 -3.86
CA LEU A 63 3.73 -8.20 -4.12
C LEU A 63 2.79 -8.42 -2.93
N ARG A 64 3.29 -8.41 -1.69
CA ARG A 64 2.44 -8.51 -0.48
C ARG A 64 1.53 -7.30 -0.30
N VAL A 65 2.00 -6.09 -0.65
CA VAL A 65 1.18 -4.87 -0.64
C VAL A 65 0.03 -5.01 -1.64
N MET A 66 0.33 -5.39 -2.90
CA MET A 66 -0.71 -5.60 -3.93
C MET A 66 -1.74 -6.65 -3.51
N ALA A 67 -1.28 -7.80 -3.00
CA ALA A 67 -2.17 -8.86 -2.53
C ALA A 67 -3.07 -8.39 -1.37
N THR A 68 -2.57 -7.49 -0.52
CA THR A 68 -3.36 -6.90 0.56
C THR A 68 -4.42 -5.95 0.02
N VAL A 69 -4.07 -5.08 -0.93
CA VAL A 69 -5.01 -4.16 -1.60
C VAL A 69 -6.10 -4.95 -2.32
N GLU A 70 -5.74 -5.97 -3.09
CA GLU A 70 -6.69 -6.86 -3.76
C GLU A 70 -7.63 -7.55 -2.76
N LYS A 71 -7.08 -8.06 -1.65
CA LYS A 71 -7.89 -8.67 -0.58
C LYS A 71 -8.90 -7.67 0.01
N CYS A 72 -8.53 -6.39 0.12
CA CYS A 72 -9.47 -5.37 0.59
C CYS A 72 -10.59 -5.13 -0.42
N ILE A 73 -10.26 -5.03 -1.71
CA ILE A 73 -11.23 -4.80 -2.79
C ILE A 73 -12.19 -5.98 -2.95
N THR A 74 -11.68 -7.20 -2.93
CA THR A 74 -12.49 -8.44 -3.06
C THR A 74 -13.41 -8.70 -1.86
N ARG A 75 -13.22 -7.99 -0.74
CA ARG A 75 -13.97 -8.17 0.51
C ARG A 75 -14.63 -6.87 0.97
N LEU A 76 -14.94 -5.95 0.06
CA LEU A 76 -15.62 -4.70 0.39
C LEU A 76 -17.00 -4.94 1.04
N ASP A 77 -17.67 -6.05 0.72
CA ASP A 77 -18.92 -6.51 1.35
C ASP A 77 -18.73 -7.06 2.78
N ARG A 78 -17.49 -7.39 3.17
CA ARG A 78 -17.11 -7.98 4.45
C ARG A 78 -15.99 -7.20 5.11
N ILE A 79 -16.11 -5.87 5.09
CA ILE A 79 -15.06 -4.95 5.50
C ILE A 79 -14.58 -5.19 6.94
N ASP A 80 -15.45 -5.63 7.85
CA ASP A 80 -15.08 -5.94 9.24
C ASP A 80 -13.99 -7.02 9.34
N LYS A 81 -14.05 -8.05 8.49
CA LYS A 81 -13.01 -9.10 8.46
C LYS A 81 -11.70 -8.55 7.93
N THR A 82 -11.77 -7.65 6.94
CA THR A 82 -10.60 -6.96 6.39
C THR A 82 -9.97 -6.03 7.44
N ASN A 83 -10.78 -5.35 8.24
CA ASN A 83 -10.35 -4.44 9.30
C ASN A 83 -9.52 -5.15 10.38
N VAL A 84 -9.90 -6.37 10.76
CA VAL A 84 -9.14 -7.21 11.71
C VAL A 84 -7.76 -7.55 11.13
N ILE A 85 -7.72 -8.05 9.89
CA ILE A 85 -6.47 -8.42 9.20
C ILE A 85 -5.54 -7.22 9.05
N LEU A 86 -6.07 -6.04 8.71
CA LEU A 86 -5.29 -4.81 8.58
C LEU A 86 -4.72 -4.35 9.92
N LYS A 87 -5.44 -4.55 11.03
CA LYS A 87 -4.94 -4.24 12.37
C LYS A 87 -3.80 -5.19 12.77
N GLU A 88 -3.96 -6.50 12.53
CA GLU A 88 -2.90 -7.50 12.76
C GLU A 88 -1.67 -7.24 11.90
N LEU A 89 -1.88 -6.87 10.63
CA LEU A 89 -0.80 -6.46 9.74
C LEU A 89 -0.08 -5.23 10.29
N GLY A 90 -0.83 -4.23 10.78
CA GLY A 90 -0.26 -3.05 11.45
C GLY A 90 0.56 -3.40 12.69
N HIS A 91 0.13 -4.36 13.49
CA HIS A 91 0.89 -4.83 14.66
C HIS A 91 2.24 -5.44 14.25
N ARG A 92 2.28 -6.29 13.20
CA ARG A 92 3.55 -6.81 12.66
C ARG A 92 4.48 -5.71 12.13
N HIS A 93 3.97 -4.55 11.77
CA HIS A 93 4.79 -3.42 11.34
C HIS A 93 5.50 -2.70 12.51
N ILE A 94 5.17 -3.05 13.77
CA ILE A 94 5.93 -2.62 14.96
C ILE A 94 7.33 -3.25 14.95
N ASP A 95 7.44 -4.53 14.58
CA ASP A 95 8.73 -5.24 14.49
C ASP A 95 9.68 -4.63 13.46
N TYR A 96 9.11 -3.98 12.44
CA TYR A 96 9.84 -3.24 11.41
C TYR A 96 10.10 -1.77 11.78
N GLN A 97 9.67 -1.35 12.98
CA GLN A 97 9.81 0.02 13.50
C GLN A 97 9.21 1.10 12.57
N VAL A 98 8.14 0.75 11.85
CA VAL A 98 7.51 1.65 10.90
C VAL A 98 6.74 2.74 11.64
N LYS A 99 7.06 4.00 11.34
CA LYS A 99 6.33 5.15 11.90
C LYS A 99 4.95 5.28 11.25
N PRO A 100 3.88 5.59 12.02
CA PRO A 100 2.53 5.80 11.49
C PRO A 100 2.43 6.81 10.34
N LYS A 101 3.33 7.80 10.28
CA LYS A 101 3.37 8.78 9.18
C LYS A 101 3.64 8.11 7.83
N TYR A 102 4.50 7.09 7.78
CA TYR A 102 4.86 6.40 6.54
C TYR A 102 3.73 5.55 5.98
N ILE A 103 2.90 4.96 6.85
CA ILE A 103 1.68 4.26 6.42
C ILE A 103 0.76 5.18 5.63
N SER A 104 0.68 6.46 6.02
CA SER A 104 -0.22 7.43 5.37
C SER A 104 0.27 7.85 3.98
N LEU A 105 1.55 7.63 3.65
CA LEU A 105 2.12 7.90 2.33
C LEU A 105 1.74 6.83 1.31
N MET A 106 1.30 5.65 1.74
CA MET A 106 1.03 4.53 0.84
C MET A 106 -0.06 4.84 -0.19
N GLY A 107 -1.13 5.53 0.20
CA GLY A 107 -2.24 5.87 -0.71
C GLY A 107 -1.83 6.78 -1.86
N PRO A 108 -1.30 7.98 -1.59
CA PRO A 108 -0.81 8.88 -2.64
C PRO A 108 0.22 8.23 -3.57
N GLN A 109 1.19 7.49 -3.01
CA GLN A 109 2.22 6.83 -3.82
C GLN A 109 1.64 5.74 -4.70
N PHE A 110 0.72 4.94 -4.17
CA PHE A 110 0.03 3.92 -4.95
C PHE A 110 -0.74 4.53 -6.12
N MET A 111 -1.56 5.55 -5.86
CA MET A 111 -2.34 6.23 -6.88
C MET A 111 -1.45 6.86 -7.96
N MET A 112 -0.36 7.53 -7.55
CA MET A 112 0.63 8.08 -8.50
C MET A 112 1.24 7.03 -9.42
N ALA A 113 1.35 5.79 -8.98
CA ALA A 113 1.92 4.72 -9.79
C ALA A 113 0.91 4.07 -10.74
N ILE A 114 -0.36 3.93 -10.33
CA ILE A 114 -1.38 3.31 -11.18
C ILE A 114 -1.99 4.31 -12.17
N LYS A 115 -2.06 5.60 -11.83
CA LYS A 115 -2.75 6.63 -12.63
C LYS A 115 -2.25 6.73 -14.08
N PRO A 116 -0.92 6.71 -14.38
CA PRO A 116 -0.44 6.76 -15.78
C PRO A 116 -0.90 5.58 -16.64
N HIS A 117 -1.12 4.41 -16.04
CA HIS A 117 -1.53 3.19 -16.75
C HIS A 117 -3.05 3.13 -16.94
N LEU A 118 -3.78 3.95 -16.19
CA LEU A 118 -5.24 4.05 -16.23
C LEU A 118 -5.69 5.37 -16.84
N GLU A 119 -4.79 6.16 -17.45
CA GLU A 119 -5.03 7.56 -17.82
C GLU A 119 -6.30 7.75 -18.67
N SER A 120 -6.54 6.85 -19.62
CA SER A 120 -7.74 6.88 -20.48
C SER A 120 -9.05 6.55 -19.77
N GLN A 121 -8.99 5.94 -18.58
CA GLN A 121 -10.13 5.53 -17.77
C GLN A 121 -10.19 6.23 -16.40
N TRP A 122 -9.17 7.03 -16.05
CA TRP A 122 -9.05 7.64 -14.74
C TRP A 122 -10.08 8.76 -14.59
N SER A 123 -11.05 8.53 -13.71
CA SER A 123 -12.10 9.50 -13.38
C SER A 123 -11.94 10.03 -11.95
N GLU A 124 -12.62 11.14 -11.65
CA GLU A 124 -12.73 11.65 -10.28
C GLU A 124 -13.34 10.60 -9.32
N GLU A 125 -14.35 9.83 -9.78
CA GLU A 125 -14.95 8.73 -9.02
C GLU A 125 -13.91 7.65 -8.69
N MET A 126 -13.02 7.33 -9.63
CA MET A 126 -11.95 6.36 -9.41
C MET A 126 -10.91 6.88 -8.40
N GLU A 127 -10.51 8.14 -8.52
CA GLU A 127 -9.58 8.78 -7.59
C GLU A 127 -10.15 8.84 -6.16
N GLU A 128 -11.43 9.18 -6.02
CA GLU A 128 -12.12 9.19 -4.72
C GLU A 128 -12.23 7.78 -4.14
N ALA A 129 -12.57 6.78 -4.96
CA ALA A 129 -12.67 5.39 -4.54
C ALA A 129 -11.32 4.86 -4.00
N TRP A 130 -10.22 5.12 -4.72
CA TRP A 130 -8.87 4.75 -4.26
C TRP A 130 -8.48 5.50 -2.99
N THR A 131 -8.80 6.80 -2.91
CA THR A 131 -8.55 7.62 -1.73
C THR A 131 -9.26 7.06 -0.50
N HIS A 132 -10.55 6.70 -0.62
CA HIS A 132 -11.31 6.11 0.48
C HIS A 132 -10.77 4.74 0.89
N LEU A 133 -10.44 3.87 -0.07
CA LEU A 133 -9.84 2.57 0.22
C LEU A 133 -8.53 2.72 1.02
N PHE A 134 -7.62 3.58 0.58
CA PHE A 134 -6.35 3.78 1.27
C PHE A 134 -6.47 4.51 2.60
N ARG A 135 -7.50 5.36 2.80
CA ARG A 135 -7.83 5.91 4.12
C ARG A 135 -8.22 4.82 5.10
N ILE A 136 -9.06 3.86 4.69
CA ILE A 136 -9.45 2.70 5.52
C ILE A 136 -8.23 1.84 5.85
N ILE A 137 -7.45 1.44 4.83
CA ILE A 137 -6.22 0.66 5.01
C ILE A 137 -5.30 1.34 6.01
N SER A 138 -5.01 2.63 5.78
CA SER A 138 -4.11 3.40 6.63
C SER A 138 -4.63 3.54 8.05
N TYR A 139 -5.94 3.75 8.24
CA TYR A 139 -6.55 3.87 9.55
C TYR A 139 -6.37 2.60 10.38
N HIS A 140 -6.69 1.43 9.83
CA HIS A 140 -6.57 0.16 10.55
C HIS A 140 -5.12 -0.27 10.80
N MET A 141 -4.23 -0.07 9.82
CA MET A 141 -2.79 -0.28 9.99
C MET A 141 -2.23 0.58 11.12
N LYS A 142 -2.55 1.88 11.14
CA LYS A 142 -2.14 2.80 12.23
C LYS A 142 -2.77 2.48 13.58
N LYS A 143 -3.93 1.82 13.60
CA LYS A 143 -4.53 1.32 14.85
C LYS A 143 -3.78 0.10 15.37
N GLY A 144 -3.26 -0.75 14.48
CA GLY A 144 -2.39 -1.88 14.83
C GLY A 144 -0.99 -1.48 15.29
N LEU A 145 -0.43 -0.40 14.72
CA LEU A 145 0.87 0.17 15.11
C LEU A 145 0.91 0.79 16.51
N ARG A 146 -0.24 1.00 17.14
CA ARG A 146 -0.31 1.48 18.52
C ARG A 146 -0.24 0.25 19.42
N PRO A 147 0.80 0.11 20.28
CA PRO A 147 0.86 -0.99 21.24
C PRO A 147 -0.41 -1.00 22.08
N SER A 148 -0.89 -2.19 22.44
CA SER A 148 -2.07 -2.28 23.27
C SER A 148 -1.77 -1.63 24.63
N LYS A 149 -2.76 -1.00 25.26
CA LYS A 149 -2.60 -0.45 26.62
C LYS A 149 -2.16 -1.51 27.65
N ALA A 150 -2.32 -2.80 27.34
CA ALA A 150 -1.96 -3.92 28.21
C ALA A 150 -0.46 -4.26 28.17
N GLU A 151 0.30 -3.77 27.18
CA GLU A 151 1.75 -4.01 27.05
C GLU A 151 2.59 -2.85 27.64
N GLN A 152 1.94 -1.90 28.30
CA GLN A 152 2.58 -0.73 28.95
C GLN A 152 2.54 -0.82 30.49
N ILE A 153 2.37 -2.02 31.04
CA ILE A 153 2.33 -2.30 32.49
C ILE A 153 3.50 -3.21 32.85
#